data_AF-X0XSJ9-F1
#
_entry.id   AF-X0XSJ9-F1
#
_cell.length_a   1.000
_cell.length_b   1.000
_cell.length_c   1.000
_cell.angle_alpha   90.00
_cell.angle_beta   90.00
_cell.angle_gamma   90.00
#
_symmetry.space_group_name_H-M   'P 1'
#
loop_
_entity.id
_entity.type
_entity.pdbx_description
1 polymer ?
#
loop_
_entity_poly.entity_id
_entity_poly.type
_entity_poly.pdbx_seq_one_letter_code
_entity_poly.pdbx_strand_id
1 'polypeptide(L)'
;MITERLVPFGTTVFAEMTALAQEHNAINLAQGFPDFEGPPEIVEAAVQALRSGNNQYARSRGHPPLTEAIAVAQRRYYGLDYD
;
A
#
# COMPACT_ATOMS: atom_id res chain seq x y z
N MET A 1 13.56 -18.41 17.82
CA MET A 1 14.81 -17.63 17.95
C MET A 1 14.90 -16.74 16.72
N ILE A 2 15.03 -15.43 16.89
CA ILE A 2 15.21 -14.50 15.76
C ILE A 2 16.66 -14.64 15.27
N THR A 3 16.88 -14.57 13.96
CA THR A 3 18.21 -14.60 13.33
C THR A 3 19.05 -13.38 13.74
N GLU A 4 20.37 -13.56 13.95
CA GLU A 4 21.31 -12.48 14.33
C GLU A 4 21.24 -11.27 13.41
N ARG A 5 20.94 -11.47 12.12
CA ARG A 5 20.82 -10.40 11.13
C ARG A 5 19.68 -9.42 11.40
N LEU A 6 18.67 -9.86 12.15
CA LEU A 6 17.49 -9.04 12.46
C LEU A 6 17.61 -8.30 13.81
N VAL A 7 18.61 -8.64 14.63
CA VAL A 7 18.81 -8.04 15.95
C VAL A 7 18.92 -6.51 15.90
N PRO A 8 19.64 -5.89 14.93
CA PRO A 8 19.74 -4.42 14.88
C PRO A 8 18.43 -3.69 14.56
N PHE A 9 17.45 -4.37 13.96
CA PHE A 9 16.21 -3.72 13.52
C PHE A 9 15.12 -3.68 14.59
N GLY A 10 15.16 -4.63 15.53
CA GLY A 10 14.28 -4.65 16.70
C GLY A 10 12.84 -4.22 16.42
N THR A 11 12.35 -3.28 17.23
CA THR A 11 11.09 -2.55 17.05
C THR A 11 11.36 -1.20 16.36
N THR A 12 10.35 -0.65 15.69
CA THR A 12 10.47 0.65 15.01
C THR A 12 9.83 1.76 15.84
N VAL A 13 10.39 2.96 15.76
CA VAL A 13 9.83 4.17 16.38
C VAL A 13 8.38 4.42 15.95
N PHE A 14 7.99 4.06 14.72
CA PHE A 14 6.62 4.22 14.22
C PHE A 14 5.62 3.35 14.98
N ALA A 15 6.01 2.11 15.29
CA ALA A 15 5.19 1.18 16.07
C ALA A 15 5.06 1.66 17.53
N GLU A 16 6.17 2.06 18.15
CA GLU A 16 6.20 2.53 19.53
C GLU A 16 5.40 3.83 19.70
N MET A 17 5.60 4.82 18.82
CA MET A 17 4.88 6.09 18.92
C MET A 17 3.38 5.94 18.65
N THR A 18 2.99 5.04 17.73
CA THR A 18 1.56 4.75 17.51
C THR A 18 0.92 4.14 18.75
N ALA A 19 1.58 3.17 19.39
CA ALA A 19 1.08 2.56 20.62
C ALA A 19 0.99 3.58 21.78
N LEU A 20 2.03 4.40 21.98
CA LEU A 20 2.03 5.44 23.02
C LEU A 20 0.95 6.50 22.78
N ALA A 21 0.74 6.92 21.53
CA ALA A 21 -0.30 7.88 21.21
C ALA A 21 -1.69 7.32 21.54
N GLN A 22 -1.94 6.03 21.26
CA GLN A 22 -3.19 5.37 21.64
C GLN A 22 -3.35 5.25 23.16
N GLU A 23 -2.30 4.82 23.87
CA GLU A 23 -2.30 4.68 25.33
C GLU A 23 -2.62 6.00 26.04
N HIS A 24 -2.06 7.11 25.55
CA HIS A 24 -2.23 8.43 26.13
C HIS A 24 -3.37 9.25 25.52
N ASN A 25 -4.15 8.67 24.60
CA ASN A 25 -5.18 9.38 23.83
C ASN A 25 -4.66 10.69 23.20
N ALA A 26 -3.43 10.63 22.67
CA ALA A 26 -2.76 11.75 22.02
C ALA A 26 -3.02 11.76 20.51
N ILE A 27 -2.92 12.93 19.89
CA ILE A 27 -2.97 13.07 18.43
C ILE A 27 -1.68 12.50 17.84
N ASN A 28 -1.80 11.50 16.96
CA ASN A 28 -0.65 10.88 16.30
C ASN A 28 -0.28 11.60 14.99
N LEU A 29 0.62 12.57 15.06
CA LEU A 29 1.16 13.25 13.87
C LEU A 29 2.33 12.49 13.21
N ALA A 30 2.70 11.32 13.75
CA ALA A 30 3.76 10.47 13.20
C ALA A 30 3.24 9.36 12.28
N GLN A 31 1.92 9.17 12.17
CA GLN A 31 1.33 8.14 11.33
C GLN A 31 1.61 8.43 9.84
N GLY A 32 2.03 7.39 9.11
CA GLY A 32 2.37 7.48 7.68
C GLY A 32 1.19 7.22 6.73
N PHE A 33 -0.03 7.07 7.25
CA PHE A 33 -1.24 6.84 6.47
C PHE A 33 -2.27 7.96 6.69
N PRO A 34 -3.03 8.35 5.65
CA PRO A 34 -4.06 9.37 5.77
C PRO A 34 -5.23 8.89 6.64
N ASP A 35 -5.92 9.82 7.28
CA ASP A 35 -7.15 9.60 8.06
C ASP A 35 -8.44 9.83 7.25
N PHE A 36 -8.31 9.98 5.92
CA PHE A 36 -9.40 10.17 4.99
C PHE A 36 -9.48 9.02 3.97
N GLU A 37 -10.67 8.84 3.42
CA GLU A 37 -10.94 7.82 2.40
C GLU A 37 -10.34 8.18 1.04
N GLY A 38 -9.98 7.15 0.27
CA GLY A 38 -9.55 7.30 -1.11
C GLY A 38 -10.69 7.66 -2.07
N PRO A 39 -10.38 7.82 -3.38
CA PRO A 39 -11.39 8.06 -4.40
C PRO A 39 -12.49 6.96 -4.41
N PRO A 40 -13.79 7.33 -4.33
CA PRO A 40 -14.89 6.36 -4.27
C PRO A 40 -14.91 5.35 -5.43
N GLU A 41 -14.49 5.77 -6.61
CA GLU A 41 -14.40 4.93 -7.81
C GLU A 41 -13.40 3.78 -7.66
N ILE A 42 -12.34 3.95 -6.85
CA ILE A 42 -11.36 2.89 -6.58
C ILE A 42 -11.99 1.83 -5.68
N VAL A 43 -12.75 2.26 -4.67
CA VAL A 43 -13.47 1.35 -3.77
C VAL A 43 -14.50 0.52 -4.54
N GLU A 44 -15.29 1.16 -5.41
CA GLU A 44 -16.29 0.46 -6.23
C GLU A 44 -15.62 -0.52 -7.22
N ALA A 45 -14.52 -0.14 -7.85
CA ALA A 45 -13.78 -1.04 -8.74
C ALA A 45 -13.25 -2.28 -7.99
N ALA A 46 -12.75 -2.11 -6.76
CA ALA A 46 -12.32 -3.23 -5.92
C ALA A 46 -13.49 -4.15 -5.55
N VAL A 47 -14.64 -3.58 -5.17
CA VAL A 47 -15.87 -4.35 -4.88
C VAL A 47 -16.32 -5.16 -6.11
N GLN A 48 -16.32 -4.54 -7.29
CA GLN A 48 -16.67 -5.23 -8.53
C GLN A 48 -15.70 -6.36 -8.88
N ALA A 49 -14.39 -6.15 -8.69
CA ALA A 49 -13.38 -7.18 -8.90
C ALA A 49 -13.63 -8.40 -8.00
N LEU A 50 -13.91 -8.17 -6.71
CA LEU A 50 -14.23 -9.24 -5.75
C LEU A 50 -15.49 -10.02 -6.14
N ARG A 51 -16.55 -9.31 -6.55
CA ARG A 51 -17.83 -9.91 -6.95
C ARG A 51 -17.76 -10.67 -8.28
N SER A 52 -16.90 -10.24 -9.20
CA SER A 52 -16.71 -10.88 -10.51
C SER A 52 -15.78 -12.09 -10.47
N GLY A 53 -15.29 -12.48 -9.28
CA GLY A 53 -14.48 -13.68 -9.10
C GLY A 53 -12.99 -13.49 -9.37
N ASN A 54 -12.51 -12.24 -9.48
CA ASN A 54 -11.08 -11.92 -9.62
C ASN A 54 -10.33 -12.05 -8.28
N ASN A 55 -10.46 -13.21 -7.65
CA ASN A 55 -9.98 -13.52 -6.29
C ASN A 55 -8.78 -14.46 -6.29
N GLN A 56 -8.29 -14.85 -7.46
CA GLN A 56 -7.14 -15.75 -7.63
C GLN A 56 -5.88 -14.95 -7.96
N TYR A 57 -4.73 -15.63 -7.87
CA TYR A 57 -3.44 -15.01 -8.17
C TYR A 57 -3.42 -14.36 -9.55
N ALA A 58 -2.94 -13.11 -9.60
CA ALA A 58 -2.46 -12.51 -10.82
C ALA A 58 -1.15 -13.19 -11.28
N ARG A 59 -0.70 -12.89 -12.51
CA ARG A 59 0.64 -13.30 -12.96
C ARG A 59 1.71 -12.73 -12.01
N SER A 60 2.85 -13.41 -11.91
CA SER A 60 3.97 -13.01 -11.04
C SER A 60 4.49 -11.60 -11.31
N ARG A 61 4.37 -11.12 -12.56
CA ARG A 61 4.75 -9.76 -12.98
C ARG A 61 3.63 -8.72 -12.83
N GLY A 62 2.59 -9.01 -12.05
CA GLY A 62 1.45 -8.11 -11.80
C GLY A 62 0.34 -8.23 -12.85
N HIS A 63 -0.90 -7.89 -12.51
CA HIS A 63 -2.05 -8.00 -13.42
C HIS A 63 -1.82 -7.19 -14.73
N PRO A 64 -1.98 -7.77 -15.95
CA PRO A 64 -1.58 -7.08 -17.19
C PRO A 64 -2.24 -5.70 -17.39
N PRO A 65 -3.57 -5.54 -17.22
CA PRO A 65 -4.21 -4.22 -17.29
C PRO A 65 -3.62 -3.19 -16.30
N LEU A 66 -3.19 -3.64 -15.11
CA LEU A 66 -2.55 -2.75 -14.14
C LEU A 66 -1.16 -2.32 -14.61
N THR A 67 -0.35 -3.25 -15.10
CA THR A 67 1.00 -2.92 -15.59
C THR A 67 0.98 -2.00 -16.81
N GLU A 68 0.01 -2.20 -17.72
CA GLU A 68 -0.20 -1.32 -18.87
C GLU A 68 -0.64 0.08 -18.42
N ALA A 69 -1.57 0.18 -17.47
CA ALA A 69 -2.00 1.46 -16.91
C ALA A 69 -0.85 2.21 -16.22
N ILE A 70 0.06 1.49 -15.54
CA ILE A 70 1.28 2.06 -14.96
C ILE A 70 2.20 2.61 -16.06
N ALA A 71 2.46 1.85 -17.13
CA ALA A 71 3.29 2.33 -18.24
C ALA A 71 2.71 3.60 -18.90
N VAL A 72 1.39 3.65 -19.09
CA VAL A 72 0.69 4.84 -19.58
C VAL A 72 0.85 6.03 -18.63
N ALA A 73 0.71 5.80 -17.31
CA ALA A 73 0.93 6.85 -16.32
C ALA A 73 2.38 7.35 -16.31
N GLN A 74 3.35 6.45 -16.42
CA GLN A 74 4.78 6.81 -16.51
C GLN A 74 5.06 7.69 -17.74
N ARG A 75 4.50 7.33 -18.89
CA ARG A 75 4.61 8.15 -20.10
C ARG A 75 3.93 9.51 -19.94
N ARG A 76 2.73 9.55 -19.36
CA ARG A 76 1.95 10.78 -19.18
C ARG A 76 2.63 11.78 -18.25
N TYR A 77 3.12 11.33 -17.10
CA TYR A 77 3.63 12.21 -16.05
C TYR A 77 5.13 12.42 -16.11
N TYR A 78 5.88 11.46 -16.67
CA TYR A 78 7.34 11.47 -16.66
C TYR A 78 7.97 11.32 -18.05
N GLY A 79 7.19 11.09 -19.10
CA GLY A 79 7.70 10.93 -20.47
C GLY A 79 8.49 9.64 -20.69
N LEU A 80 8.41 8.67 -19.78
CA LEU A 80 9.12 7.40 -19.85
C LEU A 80 8.27 6.35 -20.58
N ASP A 81 8.86 5.69 -21.58
CA ASP A 81 8.21 4.63 -22.36
C ASP A 81 8.78 3.25 -21.95
N TYR A 82 7.91 2.26 -21.82
CA TYR A 82 8.23 0.92 -21.34
C TYR A 82 7.52 -0.13 -22.20
N ASP A 83 8.17 -1.28 -22.39
CA ASP A 83 7.69 -2.41 -23.19
C ASP A 83 6.77 -3.38 -22.45
#